data_AF-A0A5R8Y609-F1
#
_entry.id   AF-A0A5R8Y609-F1
#
_cell.length_a   1.000
_cell.length_b   1.000
_cell.length_c   1.000
_cell.angle_alpha   90.00
_cell.angle_beta   90.00
_cell.angle_gamma   90.00
#
_symmetry.space_group_name_H-M   'P 1'
#
loop_
_entity.id
_entity.type
_entity.pdbx_description
1 polymer ?
#
loop_
_entity_poly.entity_id
_entity_poly.type
_entity_poly.pdbx_seq_one_letter_code
_entity_poly.pdbx_strand_id
1 'polypeptide(L)'
;MPRYARLFAAPALKRGVDGEVTAADWYGSEPGQPTPWGALGQTDKVRVANFLRGFVKDLMTAVGRSQDPRARLVLCWLPVLSLDQDLLVVNGHPILTNWGLVPHGTMDFADKLAYHLMHGMGQFLPEGVDVADVADMITQEDRAGKTSEPELQDEPEGPQDALGEQSQTPLAEATSQAATFQPASARPANSSESAPPDARPISATRPQSPLSHPAAQRATAEGLQHTAENTMPPPTGQERITGAERDRRAPRCWLPVLIACLVAASVAAAARYFGLSQARHCRGDARQSGA
;
A
#
# COMPACT_ATOMS: atom_id res chain seq x y z
N MET A 1 8.17 10.32 -8.63
CA MET A 1 7.54 9.51 -9.69
C MET A 1 6.02 9.74 -9.72
N PRO A 2 5.53 10.76 -10.43
CA PRO A 2 4.09 11.10 -10.41
C PRO A 2 3.18 10.01 -10.98
N ARG A 3 3.67 9.21 -11.94
CA ARG A 3 2.87 8.19 -12.62
C ARG A 3 2.38 7.06 -11.71
N TYR A 4 3.08 6.79 -10.61
CA TYR A 4 2.76 5.70 -9.69
C TYR A 4 1.90 6.13 -8.51
N ALA A 5 1.58 7.42 -8.36
CA ALA A 5 0.66 7.86 -7.32
C ALA A 5 -0.70 7.16 -7.45
N ARG A 6 -1.14 6.89 -8.68
CA ARG A 6 -2.39 6.19 -8.99
C ARG A 6 -2.42 4.72 -8.55
N LEU A 7 -1.26 4.13 -8.25
CA LEU A 7 -1.15 2.77 -7.73
C LEU A 7 -1.65 2.68 -6.29
N PHE A 8 -1.78 3.79 -5.57
CA PHE A 8 -2.07 3.76 -4.15
C PHE A 8 -3.51 4.20 -3.86
N ALA A 9 -4.19 3.44 -3.02
CA ALA A 9 -5.44 3.87 -2.41
C ALA A 9 -5.19 4.89 -1.29
N ALA A 10 -6.17 5.74 -1.02
CA ALA A 10 -6.22 6.49 0.21
C ALA A 10 -6.36 5.52 1.42
N PRO A 11 -5.93 5.91 2.63
CA PRO A 11 -6.01 5.05 3.82
C PRO A 11 -7.44 4.62 4.21
N ALA A 12 -8.46 5.31 3.68
CA ALA A 12 -9.85 5.05 3.99
C ALA A 12 -10.43 3.98 3.03
N LEU A 13 -10.58 2.76 3.54
CA LEU A 13 -11.33 1.69 2.90
C LEU A 13 -12.64 1.48 3.65
N LYS A 14 -13.76 1.48 2.93
CA LYS A 14 -15.04 1.06 3.48
C LYS A 14 -15.19 -0.43 3.25
N ARG A 15 -15.43 -1.18 4.33
CA ARG A 15 -15.68 -2.61 4.29
C ARG A 15 -17.13 -2.91 4.70
N GLY A 16 -17.73 -3.88 4.03
CA GLY A 16 -19.05 -4.41 4.36
C GLY A 16 -19.04 -5.20 5.67
N VAL A 17 -20.22 -5.71 6.04
CA VAL A 17 -20.40 -6.53 7.26
C VAL A 17 -19.63 -7.86 7.16
N ASP A 18 -19.47 -8.36 5.95
CA ASP A 18 -18.68 -9.54 5.55
C ASP A 18 -17.16 -9.29 5.50
N GLY A 19 -16.73 -8.04 5.63
CA GLY A 19 -15.32 -7.64 5.50
C GLY A 19 -14.86 -7.39 4.06
N GLU A 20 -15.74 -7.55 3.07
CA GLU A 20 -15.43 -7.24 1.67
C GLU A 20 -15.28 -5.73 1.48
N VAL A 21 -14.38 -5.32 0.59
CA VAL A 21 -14.17 -3.90 0.27
C VAL A 21 -15.34 -3.42 -0.59
N THR A 22 -16.18 -2.56 -0.04
CA THR A 22 -17.37 -2.01 -0.73
C THR A 22 -17.07 -0.69 -1.43
N ALA A 23 -16.13 0.08 -0.91
CA ALA A 23 -15.62 1.28 -1.56
C ALA A 23 -14.18 1.56 -1.13
N ALA A 24 -13.38 2.05 -2.07
CA ALA A 24 -12.04 2.56 -1.83
C ALA A 24 -11.94 3.92 -2.53
N ASP A 25 -11.29 4.89 -1.90
CA ASP A 25 -10.86 6.11 -2.58
C ASP A 25 -9.40 5.91 -3.02
N TRP A 26 -9.03 6.37 -4.22
CA TRP A 26 -7.65 6.25 -4.72
C TRP A 26 -7.24 7.50 -5.49
N TYR A 27 -5.94 7.68 -5.72
CA TYR A 27 -5.39 8.87 -6.38
C TYR A 27 -5.56 8.86 -7.92
N GLY A 28 -6.47 8.05 -8.44
CA GLY A 28 -6.84 8.00 -9.86
C GLY A 28 -8.02 8.93 -10.16
N SER A 29 -8.11 9.39 -11.41
CA SER A 29 -9.20 10.27 -11.87
C SER A 29 -10.40 9.50 -12.43
N GLU A 30 -10.22 8.23 -12.75
CA GLU A 30 -11.23 7.42 -13.42
C GLU A 30 -12.09 6.70 -12.39
N PRO A 31 -13.42 6.81 -12.45
CA PRO A 31 -14.29 5.95 -11.66
C PRO A 31 -14.25 4.52 -12.21
N GLY A 32 -14.52 3.55 -11.34
CA GLY A 32 -14.71 2.17 -11.76
C GLY A 32 -15.00 1.24 -10.59
N GLN A 33 -15.46 0.04 -10.91
CA GLN A 33 -15.73 -0.99 -9.91
C GLN A 33 -14.44 -1.74 -9.58
N PRO A 34 -14.01 -1.78 -8.30
CA PRO A 34 -12.83 -2.53 -7.90
C PRO A 34 -13.09 -4.03 -8.06
N THR A 35 -12.18 -4.70 -8.77
CA THR A 35 -12.17 -6.17 -8.87
C THR A 35 -10.98 -6.72 -8.08
N PRO A 36 -11.17 -7.66 -7.14
CA PRO A 36 -10.08 -8.23 -6.37
C PRO A 36 -9.17 -9.07 -7.28
N TRP A 37 -7.87 -9.13 -6.96
CA TRP A 37 -6.86 -9.88 -7.72
C TRP A 37 -7.29 -11.32 -8.04
N GLY A 38 -7.81 -12.04 -7.05
CA GLY A 38 -8.24 -13.43 -7.19
C GLY A 38 -9.32 -13.64 -8.26
N ALA A 39 -10.23 -12.67 -8.43
CA ALA A 39 -11.37 -12.73 -9.35
C ALA A 39 -11.02 -12.37 -10.80
N LEU A 40 -9.80 -11.91 -11.08
CA LEU A 40 -9.39 -11.53 -12.43
C LEU A 40 -9.19 -12.75 -13.34
N GLY A 41 -9.54 -12.58 -14.61
CA GLY A 41 -9.19 -13.54 -15.65
C GLY A 41 -7.68 -13.60 -15.90
N GLN A 42 -7.20 -14.70 -16.48
CA GLN A 42 -5.76 -14.93 -16.68
C GLN A 42 -5.10 -13.83 -17.53
N THR A 43 -5.77 -13.34 -18.57
CA THR A 43 -5.25 -12.27 -19.44
C THR A 43 -5.05 -10.97 -18.67
N ASP A 44 -5.98 -10.61 -17.78
CA ASP A 44 -5.89 -9.40 -16.98
C ASP A 44 -4.82 -9.53 -15.90
N LYS A 45 -4.70 -10.71 -15.27
CA LYS A 45 -3.60 -11.02 -14.33
C LYS A 45 -2.24 -10.83 -14.98
N VAL A 46 -2.04 -11.31 -16.21
CA VAL A 46 -0.77 -11.12 -16.94
C VAL A 46 -0.50 -9.63 -17.22
N ARG A 47 -1.52 -8.87 -17.65
CA ARG A 47 -1.38 -7.43 -17.92
C ARG A 47 -0.98 -6.68 -16.66
N VAL A 48 -1.68 -6.93 -15.56
CA VAL A 48 -1.43 -6.28 -14.27
C VAL A 48 -0.07 -6.70 -13.70
N ALA A 49 0.29 -7.98 -13.78
CA ALA A 49 1.60 -8.46 -13.38
C ALA A 49 2.74 -7.76 -14.13
N ASN A 50 2.61 -7.57 -15.44
CA ASN A 50 3.60 -6.84 -16.23
C ASN A 50 3.71 -5.37 -15.81
N PHE A 51 2.59 -4.73 -15.48
CA PHE A 51 2.61 -3.37 -14.92
C PHE A 51 3.34 -3.34 -13.57
N LEU A 52 3.02 -4.25 -12.65
CA LEU A 52 3.64 -4.31 -11.33
C LEU A 52 5.14 -4.59 -11.42
N ARG A 53 5.59 -5.48 -12.31
CA ARG A 53 7.02 -5.71 -12.59
C ARG A 53 7.72 -4.43 -13.06
N GLY A 54 7.10 -3.67 -13.96
CA GLY A 54 7.63 -2.39 -14.41
C GLY A 54 7.77 -1.39 -13.27
N PHE A 55 6.74 -1.29 -12.42
CA PHE A 55 6.76 -0.45 -11.23
C PHE A 55 7.88 -0.84 -10.25
N VAL A 56 7.96 -2.12 -9.88
CA VAL A 56 8.97 -2.61 -8.92
C VAL A 56 10.38 -2.42 -9.48
N LYS A 57 10.61 -2.72 -10.76
CA LYS A 57 11.88 -2.47 -11.43
C LYS A 57 12.31 -1.00 -11.37
N ASP A 58 11.39 -0.09 -11.67
CA ASP A 58 11.66 1.35 -11.62
C ASP A 58 11.94 1.84 -10.21
N LEU A 59 11.19 1.34 -9.22
CA LEU A 59 11.40 1.64 -7.82
C LEU A 59 12.79 1.19 -7.36
N MET A 60 13.14 -0.07 -7.61
CA MET A 60 14.47 -0.62 -7.28
C MET A 60 15.59 0.15 -7.97
N THR A 61 15.41 0.51 -9.24
CA THR A 61 16.37 1.34 -9.99
C THR A 61 16.53 2.72 -9.37
N ALA A 62 15.44 3.35 -8.94
CA ALA A 62 15.48 4.66 -8.30
C ALA A 62 16.16 4.63 -6.94
N VAL A 63 15.88 3.61 -6.12
CA VAL A 63 16.54 3.39 -4.83
C VAL A 63 18.04 3.13 -5.04
N GLY A 64 18.41 2.25 -5.98
CA GLY A 64 19.82 1.94 -6.25
C GLY A 64 20.63 3.10 -6.84
N ARG A 65 19.98 4.07 -7.51
CA ARG A 65 20.63 5.30 -8.00
C ARG A 65 20.73 6.40 -6.94
N SER A 66 19.97 6.30 -5.87
CA SER A 66 20.00 7.28 -4.79
C SER A 66 21.25 7.11 -3.94
N GLN A 67 21.93 8.21 -3.63
CA GLN A 67 22.99 8.22 -2.63
C GLN A 67 22.43 8.38 -1.20
N ASP A 68 21.16 8.76 -1.05
CA ASP A 68 20.51 8.89 0.24
C ASP A 68 20.08 7.52 0.77
N PRO A 69 20.63 7.05 1.91
CA PRO A 69 20.22 5.78 2.55
C PRO A 69 18.71 5.73 2.84
N ARG A 70 18.09 6.88 3.14
CA ARG A 70 16.65 6.99 3.43
C ARG A 70 15.78 6.65 2.22
N ALA A 71 16.32 6.68 1.00
CA ALA A 71 15.57 6.25 -0.17
C ALA A 71 15.12 4.78 -0.08
N ARG A 72 15.84 3.94 0.68
CA ARG A 72 15.45 2.55 0.95
C ARG A 72 14.16 2.42 1.73
N LEU A 73 13.75 3.43 2.49
CA LEU A 73 12.45 3.44 3.21
C LEU A 73 11.25 3.37 2.25
N VAL A 74 11.42 3.76 0.98
CA VAL A 74 10.37 3.62 -0.03
C VAL A 74 10.10 2.13 -0.34
N LEU A 75 11.07 1.24 -0.11
CA LEU A 75 10.89 -0.20 -0.26
C LEU A 75 9.92 -0.78 0.79
N CYS A 76 9.67 -0.07 1.91
CA CYS A 76 8.66 -0.44 2.90
C CYS A 76 7.22 -0.41 2.36
N TRP A 77 7.01 -0.02 1.11
CA TRP A 77 5.71 -0.12 0.42
C TRP A 77 5.49 -1.46 -0.28
N LEU A 78 6.55 -2.25 -0.49
CA LEU A 78 6.48 -3.56 -1.12
C LEU A 78 5.87 -4.67 -0.25
N PRO A 79 5.98 -4.66 1.09
CA PRO A 79 5.32 -5.64 1.94
C PRO A 79 3.80 -5.48 1.86
N VAL A 80 3.19 -6.23 0.95
CA VAL A 80 1.75 -6.39 0.80
C VAL A 80 1.39 -7.75 1.37
N LEU A 81 0.51 -7.80 2.36
CA LEU A 81 0.31 -9.01 3.17
C LEU A 81 -0.48 -10.08 2.42
N SER A 82 -1.44 -9.67 1.58
CA SER A 82 -2.20 -10.58 0.73
C SER A 82 -2.63 -9.88 -0.53
N LEU A 83 -2.20 -10.37 -1.70
CA LEU A 83 -2.64 -9.78 -2.97
C LEU A 83 -4.14 -9.92 -3.19
N ASP A 84 -4.77 -11.00 -2.75
CA ASP A 84 -6.21 -11.18 -2.92
C ASP A 84 -7.03 -10.16 -2.13
N GLN A 85 -6.51 -9.66 -1.00
CA GLN A 85 -7.21 -8.71 -0.13
C GLN A 85 -6.75 -7.26 -0.34
N ASP A 86 -5.46 -7.08 -0.63
CA ASP A 86 -4.82 -5.77 -0.63
C ASP A 86 -4.56 -5.22 -2.03
N LEU A 87 -4.62 -6.05 -3.08
CA LEU A 87 -4.51 -5.62 -4.49
C LEU A 87 -5.88 -5.65 -5.18
N LEU A 88 -6.37 -4.46 -5.50
CA LEU A 88 -7.56 -4.25 -6.31
C LEU A 88 -7.17 -3.86 -7.73
N VAL A 89 -8.06 -4.10 -8.69
CA VAL A 89 -7.90 -3.68 -10.08
C VAL A 89 -9.13 -2.92 -10.53
N VAL A 90 -8.93 -1.70 -11.03
CA VAL A 90 -9.99 -0.84 -11.57
C VAL A 90 -9.64 -0.52 -13.02
N ASN A 91 -10.52 -0.88 -13.96
CA ASN A 91 -10.31 -0.65 -15.40
C ASN A 91 -8.94 -1.17 -15.92
N GLY A 92 -8.44 -2.27 -15.35
CA GLY A 92 -7.13 -2.85 -15.70
C GLY A 92 -5.92 -2.18 -15.04
N HIS A 93 -6.13 -1.20 -14.16
CA HIS A 93 -5.08 -0.57 -13.37
C HIS A 93 -5.01 -1.17 -11.96
N PRO A 94 -3.83 -1.62 -11.50
CA PRO A 94 -3.66 -2.07 -10.13
C PRO A 94 -3.74 -0.91 -9.15
N ILE A 95 -4.36 -1.18 -8.00
CA ILE A 95 -4.48 -0.31 -6.84
C ILE A 95 -4.09 -1.12 -5.60
N LEU A 96 -2.95 -0.77 -5.02
CA LEU A 96 -2.48 -1.24 -3.72
C LEU A 96 -3.23 -0.51 -2.62
N THR A 97 -3.88 -1.30 -1.79
CA THR A 97 -4.48 -0.87 -0.53
C THR A 97 -3.57 -1.31 0.62
N ASN A 98 -3.80 -0.77 1.83
CA ASN A 98 -3.04 -1.17 3.02
C ASN A 98 -1.50 -1.04 2.87
N TRP A 99 -1.04 -0.17 1.98
CA TRP A 99 0.38 0.01 1.67
C TRP A 99 1.10 0.77 2.80
N GLY A 100 2.37 0.43 3.01
CA GLY A 100 3.17 1.01 4.11
C GLY A 100 2.71 0.58 5.51
N LEU A 101 1.72 -0.32 5.61
CA LEU A 101 1.29 -0.92 6.86
C LEU A 101 1.94 -2.29 6.99
N VAL A 102 2.93 -2.36 7.88
CA VAL A 102 3.63 -3.59 8.20
C VAL A 102 3.18 -4.02 9.61
N PRO A 103 2.76 -5.29 9.81
CA PRO A 103 2.37 -5.78 11.12
C PRO A 103 3.49 -5.55 12.14
N HIS A 104 3.11 -5.20 13.36
CA HIS A 104 4.06 -4.98 14.44
C HIS A 104 4.99 -6.19 14.60
N GLY A 105 6.28 -5.94 14.78
CA GLY A 105 7.28 -7.01 14.87
C GLY A 105 7.79 -7.56 13.54
N THR A 106 7.21 -7.21 12.39
CA THR A 106 7.69 -7.76 11.09
C THR A 106 8.98 -7.09 10.63
N MET A 107 9.13 -5.78 10.88
CA MET A 107 10.32 -5.03 10.52
C MET A 107 11.54 -5.39 11.37
N ASP A 108 11.33 -6.03 12.52
CA ASP A 108 12.41 -6.43 13.43
C ASP A 108 13.14 -7.70 12.94
N PHE A 109 12.51 -8.51 12.08
CA PHE A 109 13.05 -9.77 11.59
C PHE A 109 13.01 -9.85 10.06
N ALA A 110 14.18 -9.82 9.43
CA ALA A 110 14.31 -9.91 7.97
C ALA A 110 13.60 -11.14 7.38
N ASP A 111 13.65 -12.30 8.05
CA ASP A 111 12.98 -13.52 7.58
C ASP A 111 11.46 -13.38 7.49
N LYS A 112 10.82 -12.72 8.47
CA LYS A 112 9.38 -12.47 8.45
C LYS A 112 9.01 -11.51 7.33
N LEU A 113 9.82 -10.47 7.15
CA LEU A 113 9.64 -9.53 6.06
C LEU A 113 9.80 -10.20 4.68
N ALA A 114 10.83 -11.05 4.53
CA ALA A 114 11.07 -11.83 3.32
C ALA A 114 9.90 -12.77 3.01
N TYR A 115 9.33 -13.44 4.03
CA TYR A 115 8.12 -14.25 3.88
C TYR A 115 6.96 -13.42 3.31
N HIS A 116 6.66 -12.25 3.88
CA HIS A 116 5.59 -11.39 3.38
C HIS A 116 5.86 -10.85 1.98
N LEU A 117 7.10 -10.48 1.68
CA LEU A 117 7.49 -10.07 0.34
C LEU A 117 7.26 -11.21 -0.66
N MET A 118 7.71 -12.43 -0.35
CA MET A 118 7.58 -13.59 -1.23
C MET A 118 6.12 -13.91 -1.58
N HIS A 119 5.21 -13.79 -0.60
CA HIS A 119 3.76 -14.02 -0.82
C HIS A 119 3.02 -12.79 -1.38
N GLY A 120 3.66 -11.62 -1.39
CA GLY A 120 3.11 -10.36 -1.86
C GLY A 120 3.77 -9.88 -3.15
N MET A 121 4.42 -8.71 -3.09
CA MET A 121 5.02 -8.07 -4.27
C MET A 121 6.30 -8.74 -4.78
N GLY A 122 6.90 -9.64 -4.00
CA GLY A 122 8.14 -10.35 -4.31
C GLY A 122 8.07 -11.16 -5.60
N GLN A 123 6.91 -11.72 -5.94
CA GLN A 123 6.70 -12.42 -7.21
C GLN A 123 6.80 -11.52 -8.46
N PHE A 124 6.82 -10.20 -8.28
CA PHE A 124 7.01 -9.20 -9.35
C PHE A 124 8.40 -8.57 -9.34
N LEU A 125 9.33 -9.05 -8.51
CA LEU A 125 10.71 -8.59 -8.51
C LEU A 125 11.40 -8.90 -9.86
N PRO A 126 12.37 -8.07 -10.29
CA PRO A 126 13.18 -8.36 -11.45
C PRO A 126 13.96 -9.67 -11.30
N GLU A 127 14.21 -10.36 -12.41
CA GLU A 127 15.07 -11.54 -12.43
C GLU A 127 16.45 -11.23 -11.83
N GLY A 128 16.93 -12.11 -10.95
CA GLY A 128 18.22 -11.96 -10.27
C GLY A 128 18.20 -11.11 -8.99
N VAL A 129 17.04 -10.55 -8.60
CA VAL A 129 16.88 -9.90 -7.29
C VAL A 129 16.33 -10.90 -6.29
N ASP A 130 17.08 -11.18 -5.22
CA ASP A 130 16.62 -12.03 -4.13
C ASP A 130 15.68 -11.25 -3.19
N VAL A 131 14.61 -11.89 -2.74
CA VAL A 131 13.67 -11.34 -1.75
C VAL A 131 14.38 -11.12 -0.41
N ALA A 132 15.29 -12.00 -0.03
CA ALA A 132 16.05 -11.89 1.22
C ALA A 132 16.92 -10.62 1.22
N ASP A 133 17.63 -10.35 0.11
CA ASP A 133 18.43 -9.13 -0.05
C ASP A 133 17.56 -7.86 0.07
N VAL A 134 16.35 -7.88 -0.50
CA VAL A 134 15.41 -6.75 -0.38
C VAL A 134 14.94 -6.57 1.07
N ALA A 135 14.64 -7.66 1.77
CA ALA A 135 14.25 -7.60 3.18
C ALA A 135 15.41 -7.07 4.06
N ASP A 136 16.63 -7.50 3.81
CA ASP A 136 17.82 -7.01 4.50
C ASP A 136 18.04 -5.51 4.25
N MET A 137 17.89 -5.06 3.00
CA MET A 137 17.98 -3.63 2.68
C MET A 137 16.95 -2.79 3.44
N ILE A 138 15.74 -3.32 3.66
CA ILE A 138 14.68 -2.63 4.39
C ILE A 138 14.99 -2.57 5.91
N THR A 139 15.51 -3.66 6.49
CA THR A 139 15.73 -3.76 7.93
C THR A 139 17.02 -3.09 8.42
N GLN A 140 18.04 -2.93 7.56
CA GLN A 140 19.29 -2.27 7.91
C GLN A 140 19.12 -0.79 8.32
N GLU A 141 18.21 -0.05 7.68
CA GLU A 141 18.01 1.39 7.98
C GLU A 141 17.40 1.61 9.38
N ASP A 142 16.54 0.71 9.86
CA ASP A 142 15.94 0.83 11.20
C ASP A 142 17.00 0.70 12.31
N ARG A 143 18.04 -0.11 12.07
CA ARG A 143 19.15 -0.27 13.01
C ARG A 143 20.08 0.94 13.05
N ALA A 144 20.39 1.52 11.90
CA ALA A 144 21.29 2.68 11.81
C ALA A 144 20.74 3.90 12.57
N GLY A 145 19.41 4.06 12.61
CA GLY A 145 18.76 5.15 13.36
C GLY A 145 18.90 5.03 14.88
N LYS A 146 18.86 3.81 15.44
CA LYS A 146 18.85 3.56 16.89
C LYS A 146 20.23 3.74 17.55
N THR A 147 21.32 3.53 16.82
CA THR A 147 22.69 3.67 17.38
C THR A 147 23.14 5.13 17.52
N SER A 148 22.37 6.08 17.00
CA SER A 148 22.77 7.49 16.93
C SER A 148 22.11 8.39 17.97
N GLU A 149 21.21 7.87 18.80
CA GLU A 149 20.77 8.63 19.97
C GLU A 149 21.98 8.68 20.90
N PRO A 150 22.60 9.86 21.12
CA PRO A 150 23.67 9.96 22.08
C PRO A 150 23.05 9.50 23.38
N GLU A 151 23.51 8.36 23.87
CA GLU A 151 23.36 7.94 25.25
C GLU A 151 23.63 9.21 26.03
N LEU A 152 22.56 9.84 26.52
CA LEU A 152 22.65 10.94 27.46
C LEU A 152 23.37 10.25 28.61
N GLN A 153 24.69 10.39 28.62
CA GLN A 153 25.51 9.99 29.73
C GLN A 153 24.81 10.63 30.91
N ASP A 154 24.33 9.78 31.82
CA ASP A 154 24.04 10.15 33.19
C ASP A 154 25.24 11.00 33.65
N GLU A 155 25.23 12.33 33.45
CA GLU A 155 24.67 13.17 34.49
C GLU A 155 24.97 12.58 35.85
N PRO A 156 26.24 12.40 36.31
CA PRO A 156 26.48 11.86 37.64
C PRO A 156 25.65 12.68 38.61
N GLU A 157 24.66 12.02 39.23
CA GLU A 157 23.79 12.62 40.22
C GLU A 157 24.67 13.32 41.25
N GLY A 158 24.73 14.65 41.15
CA GLY A 158 25.32 15.47 42.19
C GLY A 158 24.59 15.18 43.50
N PRO A 159 25.27 15.24 44.65
CA PRO A 159 24.65 14.97 45.94
C PRO A 159 23.43 15.89 46.13
N GLN A 160 22.24 15.30 46.22
CA GLN A 160 21.00 16.01 46.52
C GLN A 160 20.99 16.42 47.99
N ASP A 161 21.60 17.56 48.28
CA ASP A 161 21.32 18.30 49.51
C ASP A 161 20.05 19.13 49.33
N ALA A 162 18.99 18.60 49.95
CA ALA A 162 18.07 19.29 50.86
C ALA A 162 17.47 20.68 50.50
N LEU A 163 16.13 20.69 50.60
CA LEU A 163 15.23 21.80 50.98
C LEU A 163 14.79 22.78 49.87
N GLY A 164 13.47 22.84 49.62
CA GLY A 164 12.89 23.98 48.90
C GLY A 164 11.47 23.78 48.36
N GLU A 165 10.51 23.92 49.27
CA GLU A 165 9.18 24.53 49.09
C GLU A 165 8.29 24.22 47.88
N GLN A 166 7.13 23.69 48.27
CA GLN A 166 5.84 23.71 47.59
C GLN A 166 5.54 25.05 46.87
N SER A 167 5.11 24.97 45.62
CA SER A 167 4.23 25.98 45.04
C SER A 167 3.24 25.32 44.08
N GLN A 168 2.02 25.17 44.61
CA GLN A 168 0.82 24.81 43.87
C GLN A 168 0.52 25.95 42.88
N THR A 169 0.44 25.63 41.59
CA THR A 169 -0.10 26.56 40.59
C THR A 169 -1.51 26.09 40.23
N PRO A 170 -2.55 26.93 40.37
CA PRO A 170 -3.92 26.51 40.14
C PRO A 170 -4.28 26.45 38.65
N LEU A 171 -4.99 25.36 38.34
CA LEU A 171 -6.01 25.12 37.32
C LEU A 171 -6.53 26.39 36.61
N ALA A 172 -6.15 26.57 35.34
CA ALA A 172 -6.84 27.47 34.41
C ALA A 172 -7.78 26.66 33.51
N GLU A 173 -9.05 26.92 33.71
CA GLU A 173 -10.22 26.40 33.03
C GLU A 173 -10.26 26.87 31.57
N ALA A 174 -9.98 25.97 30.62
CA ALA A 174 -10.09 26.24 29.20
C ALA A 174 -11.50 25.86 28.69
N THR A 175 -12.33 26.89 28.55
CA THR A 175 -13.63 26.95 27.91
C THR A 175 -13.70 26.15 26.61
N SER A 176 -14.51 25.08 26.62
CA SER A 176 -14.94 24.36 25.43
C SER A 176 -16.01 25.17 24.69
N GLN A 177 -15.65 25.81 23.58
CA GLN A 177 -16.64 26.29 22.60
C GLN A 177 -16.98 25.16 21.63
N ALA A 178 -18.17 24.61 21.80
CA ALA A 178 -18.79 23.68 20.87
C ALA A 178 -19.17 24.41 19.58
N ALA A 179 -18.40 24.19 18.51
CA ALA A 179 -18.79 24.57 17.16
C ALA A 179 -19.95 23.68 16.71
N THR A 180 -21.16 24.26 16.73
CA THR A 180 -22.35 23.67 16.12
C THR A 180 -22.18 23.70 14.61
N PHE A 181 -21.86 22.55 14.01
CA PHE A 181 -21.92 22.35 12.57
C PHE A 181 -23.40 22.15 12.17
N GLN A 182 -23.98 23.13 11.48
CA GLN A 182 -25.23 22.98 10.73
C GLN A 182 -24.93 22.20 9.44
N PRO A 183 -25.59 21.06 9.17
CA PRO A 183 -25.56 20.47 7.84
C PRO A 183 -26.39 21.33 6.88
N ALA A 184 -25.73 21.83 5.83
CA ALA A 184 -26.38 22.53 4.74
C ALA A 184 -27.42 21.63 4.06
N SER A 185 -28.61 22.19 3.91
CA SER A 185 -29.77 21.58 3.28
C SER A 185 -29.46 21.02 1.90
N ALA A 186 -29.96 19.81 1.68
CA ALA A 186 -30.06 19.14 0.40
C ALA A 186 -30.73 20.04 -0.64
N ARG A 187 -30.06 20.21 -1.79
CA ARG A 187 -30.63 20.80 -3.00
C ARG A 187 -31.26 19.67 -3.82
N PRO A 188 -32.52 19.79 -4.28
CA PRO A 188 -33.18 18.73 -5.03
C PRO A 188 -32.60 18.58 -6.43
N ALA A 189 -32.46 17.31 -6.83
CA ALA A 189 -32.23 16.87 -8.19
C ALA A 189 -33.34 17.39 -9.11
N ASN A 190 -32.95 17.97 -10.24
CA ASN A 190 -33.88 18.25 -11.30
C ASN A 190 -33.28 17.91 -12.66
N SER A 191 -33.99 17.02 -13.36
CA SER A 191 -34.16 16.97 -14.81
C SER A 191 -32.95 16.64 -15.68
N SER A 192 -32.96 15.45 -16.29
CA SER A 192 -33.35 15.29 -17.71
C SER A 192 -32.81 13.96 -18.26
N GLU A 193 -33.62 12.91 -18.16
CA GLU A 193 -33.38 11.65 -18.85
C GLU A 193 -33.86 11.80 -20.30
N SER A 194 -32.90 12.03 -21.22
CA SER A 194 -33.13 12.00 -22.66
C SER A 194 -32.73 10.63 -23.19
N ALA A 195 -33.73 9.84 -23.56
CA ALA A 195 -33.57 8.61 -24.32
C ALA A 195 -32.99 8.89 -25.72
N PRO A 196 -32.15 7.99 -26.27
CA PRO A 196 -32.01 7.83 -27.71
C PRO A 196 -32.73 6.56 -28.21
N PRO A 197 -33.11 6.55 -29.50
CA PRO A 197 -34.06 5.61 -30.08
C PRO A 197 -33.41 4.34 -30.66
N ASP A 198 -34.25 3.30 -30.77
CA ASP A 198 -34.25 2.27 -31.81
C ASP A 198 -32.91 1.69 -32.29
N ALA A 199 -32.48 0.60 -31.66
CA ALA A 199 -31.58 -0.37 -32.26
C ALA A 199 -32.37 -1.62 -32.72
N ARG A 200 -32.45 -1.79 -34.04
CA ARG A 200 -33.08 -2.92 -34.74
C ARG A 200 -32.39 -4.26 -34.42
N PRO A 201 -33.12 -5.39 -34.42
CA PRO A 201 -32.55 -6.70 -34.19
C PRO A 201 -31.84 -7.24 -35.45
N ILE A 202 -30.53 -7.45 -35.37
CA ILE A 202 -29.80 -8.24 -36.37
C ILE A 202 -29.78 -9.69 -35.92
N SER A 203 -30.64 -10.49 -36.56
CA SER A 203 -30.54 -11.94 -36.58
C SER A 203 -29.35 -12.33 -37.47
N ALA A 204 -28.39 -13.08 -36.94
CA ALA A 204 -27.41 -13.79 -37.76
C ALA A 204 -26.88 -15.05 -37.04
N THR A 205 -27.51 -16.16 -37.38
CA THR A 205 -26.89 -17.42 -37.82
C THR A 205 -25.78 -18.03 -36.94
N ARG A 206 -26.23 -18.99 -36.13
CA ARG A 206 -25.49 -20.13 -35.59
C ARG A 206 -24.88 -20.99 -36.71
N PRO A 207 -23.57 -21.28 -36.71
CA PRO A 207 -23.04 -22.48 -37.33
C PRO A 207 -23.00 -23.60 -36.28
N GLN A 208 -23.90 -24.57 -36.44
CA GLN A 208 -23.67 -25.90 -35.91
C GLN A 208 -22.62 -26.58 -36.77
N SER A 209 -21.63 -27.21 -36.17
CA SER A 209 -21.06 -28.43 -36.74
C SER A 209 -20.65 -29.39 -35.63
N PRO A 210 -21.09 -30.65 -35.74
CA PRO A 210 -20.78 -31.71 -34.80
C PRO A 210 -19.48 -32.40 -35.21
N LEU A 211 -18.77 -33.04 -34.27
CA LEU A 211 -18.17 -34.33 -34.55
C LEU A 211 -17.70 -35.00 -33.25
N SER A 212 -18.42 -36.07 -32.98
CA SER A 212 -18.18 -37.19 -32.08
C SER A 212 -16.74 -37.70 -32.12
N HIS A 213 -16.21 -38.10 -30.96
CA HIS A 213 -15.57 -39.40 -30.83
C HIS A 213 -15.72 -39.99 -29.42
N PRO A 214 -15.67 -41.34 -29.31
CA PRO A 214 -16.36 -42.08 -28.27
C PRO A 214 -15.42 -42.70 -27.23
N ALA A 215 -16.08 -43.14 -26.14
CA ALA A 215 -15.85 -44.39 -25.41
C ALA A 215 -14.53 -44.65 -24.68
N ALA A 216 -14.71 -44.74 -23.36
CA ALA A 216 -14.34 -45.88 -22.52
C ALA A 216 -12.87 -46.04 -22.13
N GLN A 217 -12.62 -45.87 -20.83
CA GLN A 217 -12.22 -47.01 -20.01
C GLN A 217 -12.66 -46.81 -18.56
N ARG A 218 -13.52 -47.75 -18.12
CA ARG A 218 -13.81 -48.05 -16.73
C ARG A 218 -12.57 -48.69 -16.11
N ALA A 219 -12.19 -48.24 -14.92
CA ALA A 219 -11.54 -49.08 -13.94
C ALA A 219 -12.14 -48.76 -12.57
N THR A 220 -12.96 -49.70 -12.11
CA THR A 220 -13.46 -49.88 -10.75
C THR A 220 -12.38 -50.48 -9.86
N ALA A 221 -12.20 -49.94 -8.66
CA ALA A 221 -11.80 -50.63 -7.42
C ALA A 221 -12.05 -49.63 -6.28
N GLU A 222 -13.17 -49.71 -5.57
CA GLU A 222 -13.37 -50.55 -4.38
C GLU A 222 -12.48 -50.18 -3.19
N GLY A 223 -13.14 -49.75 -2.12
CA GLY A 223 -12.79 -50.15 -0.76
C GLY A 223 -11.85 -49.24 0.01
N LEU A 224 -12.43 -48.37 0.87
CA LEU A 224 -12.28 -48.46 2.32
C LEU A 224 -13.03 -47.30 2.99
N GLN A 225 -14.19 -47.64 3.53
CA GLN A 225 -14.88 -46.84 4.53
C GLN A 225 -14.08 -46.94 5.84
N HIS A 226 -13.47 -45.84 6.25
CA HIS A 226 -13.08 -45.62 7.65
C HIS A 226 -13.86 -44.43 8.18
N THR A 227 -15.01 -44.73 8.75
CA THR A 227 -15.77 -43.89 9.67
C THR A 227 -14.95 -43.80 10.96
N ALA A 228 -14.29 -42.66 11.17
CA ALA A 228 -13.80 -42.27 12.48
C ALA A 228 -14.51 -40.96 12.84
N GLU A 229 -15.57 -41.08 13.64
CA GLU A 229 -16.13 -39.98 14.43
C GLU A 229 -15.02 -39.40 15.32
N ASN A 230 -14.42 -38.30 14.88
CA ASN A 230 -13.67 -37.42 15.74
C ASN A 230 -14.57 -36.22 16.06
N THR A 231 -15.40 -36.39 17.08
CA THR A 231 -16.15 -35.32 17.73
C THR A 231 -15.14 -34.43 18.45
N MET A 232 -14.66 -33.40 17.75
CA MET A 232 -13.83 -32.36 18.33
C MET A 232 -14.73 -31.41 19.12
N PRO A 233 -14.48 -31.15 20.41
CA PRO A 233 -15.26 -30.19 21.19
C PRO A 233 -15.10 -28.78 20.59
N PRO A 234 -16.14 -27.95 20.64
CA PRO A 234 -16.08 -26.58 20.12
C PRO A 234 -15.03 -25.77 20.90
N PRO A 235 -14.26 -24.89 20.24
CA PRO A 235 -13.39 -23.95 20.93
C PRO A 235 -14.26 -22.94 21.70
N THR A 236 -14.52 -23.22 22.98
CA THR A 236 -14.98 -22.24 23.97
C THR A 236 -13.82 -21.29 24.26
N GLY A 237 -13.71 -20.25 23.45
CA GLY A 237 -12.65 -19.25 23.58
C GLY A 237 -12.74 -18.15 22.53
N GLN A 238 -13.94 -17.76 22.11
CA GLN A 238 -14.12 -16.51 21.40
C GLN A 238 -14.05 -15.38 22.44
N GLU A 239 -12.84 -14.92 22.73
CA GLU A 239 -12.64 -13.62 23.35
C GLU A 239 -13.33 -12.59 22.47
N ARG A 240 -14.44 -12.09 22.98
CA ARG A 240 -15.22 -11.01 22.42
C ARG A 240 -14.34 -9.77 22.52
N ILE A 241 -13.48 -9.55 21.52
CA ILE A 241 -12.71 -8.32 21.36
C ILE A 241 -13.76 -7.21 21.23
N THR A 242 -13.99 -6.52 22.34
CA THR A 242 -14.93 -5.40 22.44
C THR A 242 -14.41 -4.28 21.55
N GLY A 243 -15.29 -3.71 20.73
CA GLY A 243 -14.97 -2.76 19.66
C GLY A 243 -14.36 -1.41 20.10
N ALA A 244 -13.93 -1.27 21.36
CA ALA A 244 -13.32 -0.04 21.87
C ALA A 244 -11.82 0.11 21.50
N GLU A 245 -11.15 -0.96 21.05
CA GLU A 245 -9.72 -0.91 20.68
C GLU A 245 -9.48 -0.51 19.21
N ARG A 246 -10.51 -0.49 18.36
CA ARG A 246 -10.37 -0.17 16.92
C ARG A 246 -10.12 1.32 16.62
N ASP A 247 -10.40 2.22 17.57
CA ASP A 247 -10.27 3.68 17.39
C ASP A 247 -8.95 4.26 17.91
N ARG A 248 -8.02 3.44 18.41
CA ARG A 248 -6.66 3.89 18.76
C ARG A 248 -5.67 3.84 17.60
N ARG A 249 -6.13 3.75 16.35
CA ARG A 249 -5.27 3.88 15.16
C ARG A 249 -4.81 5.33 15.05
N ALA A 250 -3.64 5.57 15.66
CA ALA A 250 -3.00 6.85 15.85
C ALA A 250 -2.93 7.72 14.56
N PRO A 251 -2.92 9.06 14.71
CA PRO A 251 -2.75 10.04 13.63
C PRO A 251 -1.38 9.98 12.89
N ARG A 252 -0.59 8.92 13.06
CA ARG A 252 0.76 8.74 12.49
C ARG A 252 0.79 8.18 11.06
N CYS A 253 -0.36 7.77 10.52
CA CYS A 253 -0.45 7.16 9.18
C CYS A 253 -0.25 8.14 8.00
N TRP A 254 -0.22 9.46 8.25
CA TRP A 254 0.03 10.46 7.20
C TRP A 254 1.51 10.79 6.98
N LEU A 255 2.36 10.47 7.97
CA LEU A 255 3.78 10.78 7.92
C LEU A 255 4.51 10.15 6.71
N PRO A 256 4.25 8.88 6.33
CA PRO A 256 4.89 8.27 5.16
C PRO A 256 4.50 8.94 3.84
N VAL A 257 3.25 9.38 3.73
CA VAL A 257 2.74 10.12 2.55
C VAL A 257 3.44 11.49 2.43
N LEU A 258 3.59 12.17 3.56
CA LEU A 258 4.27 13.45 3.65
C LEU A 258 5.77 13.33 3.32
N ILE A 259 6.43 12.29 3.84
CA ILE A 259 7.83 11.98 3.52
C ILE A 259 7.99 11.69 2.02
N ALA A 260 7.10 10.88 1.44
CA ALA A 260 7.13 10.61 0.01
C ALA A 260 6.94 11.87 -0.85
N CYS A 261 6.03 12.76 -0.44
CA CYS A 261 5.83 14.04 -1.11
C CYS A 261 7.08 14.94 -0.99
N LEU A 262 7.70 14.99 0.19
CA LEU A 262 8.91 15.77 0.43
C LEU A 262 10.10 15.23 -0.38
N VAL A 263 10.29 13.91 -0.43
CA VAL A 263 11.35 13.28 -1.24
C VAL A 263 11.11 13.52 -2.72
N ALA A 264 9.86 13.37 -3.20
CA ALA A 264 9.53 13.67 -4.59
C ALA A 264 9.78 15.15 -4.95
N ALA A 265 9.44 16.08 -4.04
CA ALA A 265 9.66 17.51 -4.22
C ALA A 265 11.16 17.86 -4.23
N SER A 266 11.96 17.26 -3.34
CA SER A 266 13.40 17.53 -3.25
C SER A 266 14.17 16.93 -4.42
N VAL A 267 13.81 15.74 -4.91
CA VAL A 267 14.38 15.19 -6.15
C VAL A 267 14.04 16.06 -7.37
N ALA A 268 12.80 16.55 -7.47
CA ALA A 268 12.40 17.46 -8.54
C ALA A 268 13.15 18.81 -8.47
N ALA A 269 13.38 19.33 -7.26
CA ALA A 269 14.15 20.55 -7.04
C ALA A 269 15.63 20.35 -7.41
N ALA A 270 16.24 19.23 -7.01
CA ALA A 270 17.63 18.90 -7.33
C ALA A 270 17.85 18.75 -8.84
N ALA A 271 16.95 18.08 -9.55
CA ALA A 271 17.01 17.94 -11.01
C ALA A 271 16.94 19.31 -11.72
N ARG A 272 16.10 20.23 -11.25
CA ARG A 272 16.04 21.60 -11.77
C ARG A 272 17.33 22.37 -11.48
N TYR A 273 17.88 22.21 -10.28
CA TYR A 273 19.12 22.89 -9.89
C TYR A 273 20.31 22.43 -10.73
N PHE A 274 20.46 21.12 -10.96
CA PHE A 274 21.50 20.57 -11.82
C PHE A 274 21.36 21.01 -13.28
N GLY A 275 20.14 21.02 -13.82
CA GLY A 275 19.88 21.53 -15.18
C GLY A 275 20.26 23.01 -15.35
N LEU A 276 19.96 23.84 -14.35
CA LEU A 276 20.35 25.26 -14.37
C LEU A 276 21.86 25.47 -14.22
N SER A 277 22.56 24.61 -13.47
CA SER A 277 24.01 24.68 -13.31
C SER A 277 24.76 24.36 -14.61
N GLN A 278 24.38 23.28 -15.30
CA GLN A 278 24.99 22.95 -16.60
C GLN A 278 24.74 24.04 -17.67
N ALA A 279 23.55 24.63 -17.69
CA ALA A 279 23.24 25.71 -18.62
C ALA A 279 24.12 26.96 -18.40
N ARG A 280 24.53 27.24 -17.15
CA ARG A 280 25.47 28.33 -16.85
C ARG A 280 26.89 28.01 -17.27
N HIS A 281 27.34 26.77 -17.08
CA HIS A 281 28.70 26.37 -17.48
C HIS A 281 28.88 26.45 -19.00
N CYS A 282 27.93 25.96 -19.79
CA CYS A 282 27.99 26.05 -21.26
C CYS A 282 27.95 27.50 -21.78
N ARG A 283 27.33 28.43 -21.04
CA ARG A 283 27.26 29.85 -21.42
C ARG A 283 28.55 30.62 -21.11
N GLY A 284 29.37 30.13 -20.17
CA GLY A 284 30.67 30.72 -19.82
C GLY A 284 31.71 30.50 -20.92
N ASP A 285 31.81 29.27 -21.42
CA ASP A 285 32.83 28.91 -22.42
C ASP A 285 32.59 29.59 -23.78
N ALA A 286 31.32 29.78 -24.17
CA ALA A 286 30.99 30.47 -25.41
C ALA A 286 31.40 31.97 -25.42
N ARG A 287 31.64 32.58 -24.25
CA ARG A 287 32.12 33.97 -24.16
C ARG A 287 33.64 34.12 -24.23
N GLN A 288 34.40 33.06 -23.96
CA GLN A 288 35.87 33.13 -24.00
C GLN A 288 36.47 32.82 -25.39
N SER A 289 35.71 32.18 -26.29
CA SER A 289 36.18 31.84 -27.64
C SER A 289 35.99 32.96 -28.68
N GLY A 290 35.46 34.12 -28.30
CA GLY A 290 35.06 35.19 -29.23
C GLY A 290 35.93 36.45 -29.23
N ALA A 291 37.10 36.42 -28.59
CA ALA A 291 38.08 37.52 -28.56
C ALA A 291 39.40 37.05 -29.18
#